data_AF-A0AAX2ZBI6-F1
#
_entry.id   AF-A0AAX2ZBI6-F1
#
_cell.length_a   1.000
_cell.length_b   1.000
_cell.length_c   1.000
_cell.angle_alpha   90.00
_cell.angle_beta   90.00
_cell.angle_gamma   90.00
#
_symmetry.space_group_name_H-M   'P 1'
#
loop_
_entity.id
_entity.type
_entity.pdbx_description
1 polymer ?
#
loop_
_entity_poly.entity_id
_entity_poly.type
_entity_poly.pdbx_seq_one_letter_code
_entity_poly.pdbx_strand_id
1 'polypeptide(L)'
;MFIDKARIFVKAGNGGNGAVSFRREKYVPAGGPDGGDGGRGASVIFEVDNDLRTLMDFKYQRKYVATPGGDGSKKRQAGKNGEDLVLKVPAGTIVRDEATNKIIADLKKEGDKAVVARGGRGGKGNHNFANAVRQAPNFAKSGTDGEEKWVILELKMIADVGLLGFPNVGKSTFLSVVTAAKPKIANYHFTTLTPNLGVVQTKFGDSFVLADIPGLIEGAAEGIGLGHDFLRHVERTKVLIHIVDISGLEGRNALEDFDSINGELKLYNEKLATRPQVVVANKIDILEDESVYEEFKTTLEERGYKVFKMSAATREGIDDVITYVSQVLKDAEEIELVSEEELYVPGLDSEEEEALQVEIENGVYVVTGKALRRIMYSVNFEDMESIQFFQKSMESQGVFDKLREMGIEDGDTVKIYEIEFEFYD
;
A
#
# COMPACT_ATOMS: atom_id res chain seq x y z
N MET A 1 -3.25 -7.94 -17.66
CA MET A 1 -3.08 -8.97 -16.60
C MET A 1 -3.39 -8.27 -15.28
N PHE A 2 -4.55 -8.51 -14.66
CA PHE A 2 -4.88 -7.88 -13.38
C PHE A 2 -3.94 -8.40 -12.28
N ILE A 3 -3.45 -7.48 -11.45
CA ILE A 3 -2.60 -7.75 -10.30
C ILE A 3 -3.14 -6.90 -9.15
N ASP A 4 -3.63 -7.61 -8.15
CA ASP A 4 -4.21 -7.12 -6.91
C ASP A 4 -3.23 -7.23 -5.73
N LYS A 5 -2.14 -7.98 -5.92
CA LYS A 5 -1.08 -8.14 -4.93
C LYS A 5 0.30 -7.95 -5.55
N ALA A 6 1.11 -7.07 -4.98
CA ALA A 6 2.48 -6.82 -5.41
C ALA A 6 3.42 -6.75 -4.21
N ARG A 7 4.56 -7.44 -4.31
CA ARG A 7 5.64 -7.37 -3.32
C ARG A 7 6.75 -6.50 -3.88
N ILE A 8 7.12 -5.45 -3.15
CA ILE A 8 8.17 -4.52 -3.55
C ILE A 8 9.11 -4.21 -2.39
N PHE A 9 10.34 -3.84 -2.72
CA PHE A 9 11.33 -3.32 -1.79
C PHE A 9 11.37 -1.80 -1.89
N VAL A 10 11.22 -1.13 -0.75
CA VAL A 10 11.32 0.32 -0.64
C VAL A 10 12.52 0.68 0.25
N LYS A 11 13.31 1.64 -0.21
CA LYS A 11 14.43 2.20 0.54
C LYS A 11 14.37 3.72 0.49
N ALA A 12 14.27 4.35 1.65
CA ALA A 12 14.38 5.78 1.79
C ALA A 12 15.84 6.25 1.62
N GLY A 13 16.03 7.53 1.32
CA GLY A 13 17.34 8.14 1.20
C GLY A 13 18.03 8.24 2.56
N ASN A 14 19.34 8.02 2.59
CA ASN A 14 20.16 8.29 3.76
C ASN A 14 20.29 9.80 3.99
N GLY A 15 20.44 10.22 5.23
CA GLY A 15 20.82 11.60 5.55
C GLY A 15 22.26 11.87 5.12
N GLY A 16 22.53 13.08 4.63
CA GLY A 16 23.88 13.52 4.33
C GLY A 16 24.71 13.69 5.60
N ASN A 17 26.03 13.63 5.49
CA ASN A 17 26.96 13.77 6.60
C ASN A 17 27.16 15.23 6.99
N GLY A 18 27.38 15.48 8.29
CA GLY A 18 27.89 16.77 8.74
C GLY A 18 29.36 16.92 8.35
N ALA A 19 29.77 18.12 7.93
CA ALA A 19 31.15 18.38 7.58
C ALA A 19 31.99 18.79 8.79
N VAL A 20 33.27 18.38 8.79
CA VAL A 20 34.31 18.99 9.61
C VAL A 20 35.05 20.00 8.74
N SER A 21 34.95 21.29 9.08
CA SER A 21 35.67 22.33 8.37
C SER A 21 36.02 23.49 9.30
N PHE A 22 37.08 24.23 8.93
CA PHE A 22 37.54 25.41 9.66
C PHE A 22 37.76 26.56 8.70
N ARG A 23 37.42 27.78 9.15
CA ARG A 23 37.66 29.00 8.36
C ARG A 23 39.14 29.18 8.10
N ARG A 24 39.49 29.47 6.85
CA ARG A 24 40.86 29.82 6.43
C ARG A 24 40.87 31.21 5.82
N GLU A 25 41.57 32.13 6.49
CA GLU A 25 41.73 33.51 6.03
C GLU A 25 43.20 33.91 6.13
N LYS A 26 43.66 34.77 5.20
CA LYS A 26 45.08 35.11 5.00
C LYS A 26 45.78 35.67 6.25
N TYR A 27 45.02 36.20 7.22
CA TYR A 27 45.53 36.79 8.45
C TYR A 27 44.95 36.18 9.73
N VAL A 28 44.29 35.02 9.63
CA VAL A 28 43.70 34.31 10.78
C VAL A 28 44.33 32.92 10.85
N PRO A 29 45.32 32.69 11.74
CA PRO A 29 46.05 31.43 11.82
C PRO A 29 45.15 30.23 12.19
N ALA A 30 44.16 30.43 13.06
CA ALA A 30 43.20 29.41 13.48
C ALA A 30 41.78 29.98 13.42
N GLY A 31 41.10 29.77 12.29
CA GLY A 31 39.70 30.15 12.15
C GLY A 31 38.78 29.17 12.88
N GLY A 32 37.66 29.68 13.39
CA GLY A 32 36.65 28.85 14.05
C GLY A 32 35.99 27.84 13.09
N PRO A 33 35.25 26.86 13.64
CA PRO A 33 34.61 25.81 12.85
C PRO A 33 33.53 26.37 11.93
N ASP A 34 33.50 25.86 10.69
CA ASP A 34 32.56 26.24 9.64
C ASP A 34 32.10 25.06 8.77
N GLY A 35 32.17 23.83 9.26
CA GLY A 35 31.55 22.69 8.58
C GLY A 35 30.03 22.74 8.73
N GLY A 36 29.29 22.71 7.61
CA GLY A 36 27.84 22.72 7.57
C GLY A 36 27.17 21.39 7.90
N ASP A 37 25.85 21.42 8.05
CA ASP A 37 25.02 20.24 8.34
C ASP A 37 24.71 19.44 7.06
N GLY A 38 24.51 18.13 7.20
CA GLY A 38 24.00 17.31 6.12
C GLY A 38 22.50 17.53 5.88
N GLY A 39 22.06 17.32 4.65
CA GLY A 39 20.65 17.35 4.25
C GLY A 39 19.90 16.11 4.71
N ARG A 40 18.57 16.23 4.86
CA ARG A 40 17.69 15.08 5.12
C ARG A 40 17.60 14.19 3.87
N GLY A 41 17.59 12.88 4.05
CA GLY A 41 17.28 11.95 2.98
C GLY A 41 15.79 11.98 2.58
N ALA A 42 15.51 11.64 1.33
CA ALA A 42 14.15 11.55 0.82
C ALA A 42 13.38 10.39 1.45
N SER A 43 12.10 10.58 1.72
CA SER A 43 11.19 9.53 2.17
C SER A 43 10.51 8.85 0.97
N VAL A 44 9.99 7.65 1.17
CA VAL A 44 9.11 6.98 0.21
C VAL A 44 7.67 7.17 0.66
N ILE A 45 6.88 7.80 -0.20
CA ILE A 45 5.50 8.16 0.06
C ILE A 45 4.62 7.42 -0.95
N PHE A 46 3.55 6.81 -0.48
CA PHE A 46 2.50 6.28 -1.34
C PHE A 46 1.39 7.30 -1.45
N GLU A 47 0.84 7.49 -2.64
CA GLU A 47 -0.22 8.45 -2.92
C GLU A 47 -1.31 7.78 -3.78
N VAL A 48 -2.57 8.01 -3.43
CA VAL A 48 -3.69 7.52 -4.24
C VAL A 48 -3.80 8.31 -5.53
N ASP A 49 -3.92 7.58 -6.63
CA ASP A 49 -4.25 8.10 -7.95
C ASP A 49 -5.48 7.35 -8.49
N ASN A 50 -6.57 8.07 -8.72
CA ASN A 50 -7.85 7.51 -9.18
C ASN A 50 -7.80 7.03 -10.64
N ASP A 51 -6.82 7.49 -11.42
CA ASP A 51 -6.61 6.98 -12.78
C ASP A 51 -6.05 5.55 -12.77
N LEU A 52 -5.43 5.13 -11.65
CA LEU A 52 -4.87 3.80 -11.48
C LEU A 52 -5.93 2.83 -10.92
N ARG A 53 -6.11 1.71 -11.61
CA ARG A 53 -7.08 0.66 -11.24
C ARG A 53 -6.42 -0.67 -10.86
N THR A 54 -5.10 -0.80 -11.05
CA THR A 54 -4.35 -2.06 -10.84
C THR A 54 -2.95 -1.81 -10.26
N LEU A 55 -2.33 -2.83 -9.64
CA LEU A 55 -0.95 -2.78 -9.14
C LEU A 55 0.07 -3.34 -10.14
N MET A 56 -0.23 -3.32 -11.44
CA MET A 56 0.61 -3.96 -12.47
C MET A 56 2.04 -3.39 -12.52
N ASP A 57 2.18 -2.08 -12.35
CA ASP A 57 3.46 -1.38 -12.46
C ASP A 57 4.48 -1.87 -11.43
N PHE A 58 4.01 -2.19 -10.22
CA PHE A 58 4.80 -2.73 -9.12
C PHE A 58 5.28 -4.17 -9.35
N LYS A 59 4.76 -4.86 -10.36
CA LYS A 59 5.22 -6.20 -10.72
C LYS A 59 6.50 -6.15 -11.57
N TYR A 60 6.58 -5.17 -12.46
CA TYR A 60 7.69 -4.97 -13.39
C TYR A 60 8.87 -4.32 -12.68
N GLN A 61 8.61 -3.30 -11.85
CA GLN A 61 9.61 -2.68 -11.02
C GLN A 61 9.39 -3.05 -9.55
N ARG A 62 10.33 -3.81 -8.98
CA ARG A 62 10.22 -4.33 -7.61
C ARG A 62 11.09 -3.58 -6.60
N LYS A 63 11.93 -2.65 -7.04
CA LYS A 63 12.88 -1.91 -6.19
C LYS A 63 12.73 -0.42 -6.41
N TYR A 64 12.45 0.29 -5.32
CA TYR A 64 12.26 1.73 -5.29
C TYR A 64 13.20 2.32 -4.24
N VAL A 65 14.09 3.22 -4.69
CA VAL A 65 15.13 3.82 -3.84
C VAL A 65 15.01 5.34 -3.96
N ALA A 66 14.77 6.01 -2.84
CA ALA A 66 14.67 7.45 -2.76
C ALA A 66 16.06 8.12 -2.68
N THR A 67 16.13 9.40 -3.03
CA THR A 67 17.40 10.12 -3.13
C THR A 67 18.02 10.44 -1.76
N PRO A 68 19.34 10.26 -1.56
CA PRO A 68 19.99 10.64 -0.31
C PRO A 68 20.08 12.16 -0.15
N GLY A 69 20.22 12.63 1.09
CA GLY A 69 20.56 14.01 1.39
C GLY A 69 22.01 14.31 1.02
N GLY A 70 22.28 15.54 0.60
CA GLY A 70 23.64 16.00 0.31
C GLY A 70 24.44 16.21 1.60
N ASP A 71 25.76 16.03 1.54
CA ASP A 71 26.65 16.31 2.66
C ASP A 71 26.74 17.82 2.94
N GLY A 72 27.01 18.16 4.20
CA GLY A 72 27.41 19.49 4.58
C GLY A 72 28.73 19.88 3.93
N SER A 73 29.00 21.18 3.85
CA SER A 73 30.25 21.68 3.28
C SER A 73 30.79 22.89 4.07
N LYS A 74 31.99 23.36 3.70
CA LYS A 74 32.65 24.52 4.31
C LYS A 74 31.77 25.78 4.29
N LYS A 75 32.15 26.81 5.04
CA LYS A 75 31.40 28.08 5.16
C LYS A 75 29.98 27.91 5.71
N ARG A 76 29.77 26.91 6.57
CA ARG A 76 28.49 26.54 7.18
C ARG A 76 27.38 26.24 6.16
N GLN A 77 27.76 25.80 4.96
CA GLN A 77 26.80 25.48 3.91
C GLN A 77 26.18 24.12 4.18
N ALA A 78 24.86 24.10 4.41
CA ALA A 78 24.12 22.87 4.61
C ALA A 78 23.92 22.12 3.29
N GLY A 79 23.89 20.80 3.35
CA GLY A 79 23.59 19.94 2.22
C GLY A 79 22.12 20.01 1.79
N LYS A 80 21.85 19.76 0.50
CA LYS A 80 20.49 19.76 -0.06
C LYS A 80 19.70 18.58 0.51
N ASN A 81 18.41 18.77 0.81
CA ASN A 81 17.52 17.66 1.14
C ASN A 81 17.26 16.79 -0.11
N GLY A 82 17.11 15.49 0.10
CA GLY A 82 16.60 14.58 -0.92
C GLY A 82 15.17 14.92 -1.29
N GLU A 83 14.80 14.64 -2.54
CA GLU A 83 13.46 14.79 -3.07
C GLU A 83 12.67 13.48 -2.86
N ASP A 84 11.54 13.58 -2.14
CA ASP A 84 10.70 12.45 -1.75
C ASP A 84 10.25 11.64 -2.98
N LEU A 85 10.31 10.31 -2.86
CA LEU A 85 9.86 9.40 -3.90
C LEU A 85 8.38 9.08 -3.69
N VAL A 86 7.53 9.60 -4.58
CA VAL A 86 6.09 9.35 -4.56
C VAL A 86 5.74 8.17 -5.46
N LEU A 87 5.13 7.14 -4.89
CA LEU A 87 4.64 5.95 -5.58
C LEU A 87 3.11 6.01 -5.65
N LYS A 88 2.59 6.15 -6.87
CA LYS A 88 1.15 6.24 -7.11
C LYS A 88 0.50 4.86 -7.05
N VAL A 89 -0.61 4.74 -6.33
CA VAL A 89 -1.38 3.49 -6.20
C VAL A 89 -2.88 3.71 -6.41
N PRO A 90 -3.64 2.69 -6.83
CA PRO A 90 -5.09 2.75 -6.87
C PRO A 90 -5.71 3.03 -5.50
N ALA A 91 -6.89 3.65 -5.49
CA ALA A 91 -7.73 3.76 -4.31
C ALA A 91 -8.08 2.36 -3.73
N GLY A 92 -8.08 2.23 -2.41
CA GLY A 92 -8.31 0.96 -1.70
C GLY A 92 -7.05 0.09 -1.56
N THR A 93 -5.86 0.63 -1.78
CA THR A 93 -4.59 -0.10 -1.60
C THR A 93 -4.19 -0.13 -0.13
N ILE A 94 -4.03 -1.33 0.43
CA ILE A 94 -3.37 -1.58 1.71
C ILE A 94 -1.87 -1.74 1.45
N VAL A 95 -1.06 -1.08 2.26
CA VAL A 95 0.38 -1.33 2.35
C VAL A 95 0.65 -2.08 3.66
N ARG A 96 1.23 -3.28 3.57
CA ARG A 96 1.65 -4.09 4.72
C ARG A 96 3.16 -4.21 4.77
N ASP A 97 3.70 -4.23 5.97
CA ASP A 97 5.09 -4.63 6.20
C ASP A 97 5.20 -6.16 5.98
N GLU A 98 6.15 -6.61 5.16
CA GLU A 98 6.29 -8.06 4.90
C GLU A 98 6.74 -8.83 6.14
N ALA A 99 7.62 -8.25 6.97
CA ALA A 99 8.22 -8.96 8.10
C ALA A 99 7.23 -9.13 9.25
N THR A 100 6.42 -8.11 9.52
CA THR A 100 5.49 -8.11 10.66
C THR A 100 4.03 -8.38 10.27
N ASN A 101 3.71 -8.34 8.97
CA ASN A 101 2.35 -8.40 8.43
C ASN A 101 1.40 -7.30 8.94
N LYS A 102 1.93 -6.30 9.67
CA LYS A 102 1.18 -5.15 10.16
C LYS A 102 0.81 -4.23 9.00
N ILE A 103 -0.36 -3.61 9.09
CA ILE A 103 -0.81 -2.60 8.12
C ILE A 103 -0.03 -1.31 8.38
N ILE A 104 0.72 -0.85 7.40
CA ILE A 104 1.44 0.43 7.45
C ILE A 104 0.50 1.56 7.03
N ALA A 105 -0.31 1.32 6.00
CA ALA A 105 -1.25 2.31 5.48
C ALA A 105 -2.46 1.62 4.82
N ASP A 106 -3.61 2.25 4.91
CA ASP A 106 -4.83 1.90 4.17
C ASP A 106 -5.26 3.14 3.37
N LEU A 107 -4.94 3.14 2.08
CA LEU A 107 -5.06 4.29 1.19
C LEU A 107 -6.39 4.20 0.45
N LYS A 108 -7.39 5.00 0.83
CA LYS A 108 -8.79 4.81 0.43
C LYS A 108 -9.27 5.85 -0.57
N LYS A 109 -8.84 7.10 -0.45
CA LYS A 109 -9.38 8.25 -1.20
C LYS A 109 -8.33 8.95 -2.02
N GLU A 110 -8.77 9.67 -3.05
CA GLU A 110 -7.90 10.54 -3.84
C GLU A 110 -7.12 11.51 -2.95
N GLY A 111 -5.82 11.62 -3.18
CA GLY A 111 -4.94 12.47 -2.39
C GLY A 111 -4.57 11.92 -1.01
N ASP A 112 -5.06 10.74 -0.60
CA ASP A 112 -4.51 10.04 0.57
C ASP A 112 -3.01 9.77 0.32
N LYS A 113 -2.19 10.18 1.28
CA LYS A 113 -0.74 9.99 1.26
C LYS A 113 -0.27 9.31 2.54
N ALA A 114 0.64 8.35 2.41
CA ALA A 114 1.26 7.69 3.54
C ALA A 114 2.77 7.57 3.36
N VAL A 115 3.52 7.96 4.39
CA VAL A 115 4.97 7.73 4.43
C VAL A 115 5.22 6.28 4.84
N VAL A 116 5.77 5.49 3.92
CA VAL A 116 6.01 4.05 4.13
C VAL A 116 7.45 3.76 4.57
N ALA A 117 8.39 4.59 4.14
CA ALA A 117 9.77 4.55 4.60
C ALA A 117 10.29 5.99 4.80
N ARG A 118 10.73 6.32 6.01
CA ARG A 118 11.22 7.66 6.35
C ARG A 118 12.69 7.84 5.94
N GLY A 119 12.97 8.97 5.31
CA GLY A 119 14.33 9.38 4.97
C GLY A 119 15.17 9.69 6.21
N GLY A 120 16.46 9.35 6.11
CA GLY A 120 17.42 9.55 7.18
C GLY A 120 17.63 11.03 7.55
N ARG A 121 17.97 11.29 8.80
CA ARG A 121 18.24 12.63 9.32
C ARG A 121 19.64 13.06 8.90
N GLY A 122 19.76 14.33 8.49
CA GLY A 122 21.06 14.92 8.17
C GLY A 122 21.97 15.00 9.40
N GLY A 123 23.25 14.74 9.16
CA GLY A 123 24.32 14.83 10.13
C GLY A 123 24.60 16.27 10.57
N LYS A 124 25.25 16.45 11.71
CA LYS A 124 25.57 17.77 12.26
C LYS A 124 27.02 18.12 12.01
N GLY A 125 27.25 19.26 11.38
CA GLY A 125 28.62 19.75 11.13
C GLY A 125 29.31 20.17 12.42
N ASN A 126 30.64 20.25 12.39
CA ASN A 126 31.47 20.52 13.57
C ASN A 126 31.10 21.84 14.28
N HIS A 127 30.57 22.84 13.56
CA HIS A 127 30.15 24.11 14.14
C HIS A 127 29.08 23.98 15.24
N ASN A 128 28.26 22.92 15.24
CA ASN A 128 27.24 22.69 16.29
C ASN A 128 27.84 22.21 17.62
N PHE A 129 29.07 21.71 17.61
CA PHE A 129 29.74 21.17 18.80
C PHE A 129 30.70 22.17 19.44
N ALA A 130 30.75 23.39 18.92
CA ALA A 130 31.56 24.47 19.47
C ALA A 130 30.90 24.99 20.76
N ASN A 131 31.67 25.02 21.85
CA ASN A 131 31.23 25.59 23.13
C ASN A 131 32.38 26.36 23.79
N ALA A 132 32.13 26.97 24.96
CA ALA A 132 33.11 27.81 25.66
C ALA A 132 34.45 27.09 25.93
N VAL A 133 34.42 25.77 26.12
CA VAL A 133 35.59 24.92 26.41
C VAL A 133 36.19 24.35 25.12
N ARG A 134 35.35 23.91 24.19
CA ARG A 134 35.70 23.27 22.92
C ARG A 134 35.45 24.23 21.77
N GLN A 135 36.42 25.10 21.51
CA GLN A 135 36.30 26.18 20.51
C GLN A 135 36.50 25.69 19.06
N ALA A 136 37.22 24.58 18.86
CA ALA A 136 37.58 24.05 17.54
C ALA A 136 37.32 22.53 17.42
N PRO A 137 36.06 22.07 17.56
CA PRO A 137 35.73 20.65 17.40
C PRO A 137 36.16 20.13 16.01
N ASN A 138 36.88 19.02 16.02
CA ASN A 138 37.42 18.32 14.85
C ASN A 138 36.57 17.10 14.43
N PHE A 139 35.37 16.96 14.97
CA PHE A 139 34.42 15.88 14.67
C PHE A 139 33.06 16.44 14.24
N ALA A 140 32.29 15.60 13.54
CA ALA A 140 30.94 15.89 13.08
C ALA A 140 30.07 14.63 13.28
N LYS A 141 28.75 14.80 13.31
CA LYS A 141 27.83 13.64 13.27
C LYS A 141 27.53 13.28 11.82
N SER A 142 27.65 11.99 11.50
CA SER A 142 27.19 11.44 10.24
C SER A 142 25.65 11.48 10.13
N GLY A 143 25.14 11.43 8.91
CA GLY A 143 23.71 11.28 8.68
C GLY A 143 23.22 9.91 9.13
N THR A 144 21.92 9.78 9.43
CA THR A 144 21.33 8.48 9.72
C THR A 144 20.92 7.78 8.43
N ASP A 145 20.90 6.45 8.46
CA ASP A 145 20.37 5.66 7.35
C ASP A 145 18.87 5.95 7.17
N GLY A 146 18.41 5.88 5.92
CA GLY A 146 16.98 5.85 5.62
C GLY A 146 16.40 4.48 5.94
N GLU A 147 15.11 4.44 6.26
CA GLU A 147 14.39 3.18 6.46
C GLU A 147 14.38 2.36 5.16
N GLU A 148 14.55 1.05 5.28
CA GLU A 148 14.39 0.12 4.18
C GLU A 148 13.59 -1.10 4.64
N LYS A 149 12.67 -1.55 3.79
CA LYS A 149 11.81 -2.70 4.09
C LYS A 149 11.18 -3.28 2.83
N TRP A 150 10.78 -4.53 2.93
CA TRP A 150 9.87 -5.14 1.98
C TRP A 150 8.43 -4.83 2.39
N VAL A 151 7.62 -4.43 1.41
CA VAL A 151 6.20 -4.19 1.62
C VAL A 151 5.37 -5.00 0.63
N ILE A 152 4.17 -5.36 1.09
CA ILE A 152 3.17 -6.04 0.30
C ILE A 152 2.03 -5.05 0.08
N LEU A 153 1.74 -4.78 -1.18
CA LEU A 153 0.59 -4.01 -1.61
C LEU A 153 -0.57 -4.96 -1.89
N GLU A 154 -1.73 -4.70 -1.31
CA GLU A 154 -2.95 -5.47 -1.51
C GLU A 154 -4.10 -4.52 -1.84
N LEU A 155 -4.73 -4.67 -3.00
CA LEU A 155 -5.90 -3.89 -3.37
C LEU A 155 -7.17 -4.52 -2.76
N LYS A 156 -7.87 -3.81 -1.86
CA LYS A 156 -9.09 -4.31 -1.17
C LYS A 156 -10.30 -4.46 -2.11
N MET A 157 -10.30 -3.79 -3.26
CA MET A 157 -11.44 -3.84 -4.20
C MET A 157 -11.35 -5.10 -5.07
N ILE A 158 -12.39 -5.92 -5.02
CA ILE A 158 -12.49 -7.16 -5.82
C ILE A 158 -13.14 -6.84 -7.17
N ALA A 159 -14.17 -5.98 -7.18
CA ALA A 159 -14.79 -5.46 -8.41
C ALA A 159 -15.62 -4.20 -8.11
N ASP A 160 -15.66 -3.26 -9.05
CA ASP A 160 -16.52 -2.09 -8.98
C ASP A 160 -17.99 -2.49 -9.21
N VAL A 161 -18.22 -3.50 -10.04
CA VAL A 161 -19.54 -3.94 -10.50
C VAL A 161 -19.71 -5.46 -10.37
N GLY A 162 -20.83 -5.90 -9.81
CA GLY A 162 -21.20 -7.32 -9.71
C GLY A 162 -22.29 -7.74 -10.68
N LEU A 163 -22.14 -8.90 -11.33
CA LEU A 163 -23.18 -9.51 -12.18
C LEU A 163 -24.10 -10.43 -11.37
N LEU A 164 -25.39 -10.17 -11.43
CA LEU A 164 -26.46 -10.99 -10.88
C LEU A 164 -27.25 -11.65 -12.02
N GLY A 165 -27.93 -12.75 -11.70
CA GLY A 165 -28.76 -13.47 -12.66
C GLY A 165 -28.63 -14.98 -12.51
N PHE A 166 -29.61 -15.70 -13.06
CA PHE A 166 -29.62 -17.16 -13.06
C PHE A 166 -28.47 -17.77 -13.89
N PRO A 167 -28.19 -19.07 -13.72
CA PRO A 167 -27.42 -19.81 -14.71
C PRO A 167 -28.01 -19.64 -16.12
N ASN A 168 -27.13 -19.67 -17.13
CA ASN A 168 -27.47 -19.58 -18.56
C ASN A 168 -28.17 -18.28 -19.04
N VAL A 169 -28.35 -17.27 -18.19
CA VAL A 169 -28.87 -15.94 -18.63
C VAL A 169 -27.83 -15.15 -19.44
N GLY A 170 -26.58 -15.63 -19.52
CA GLY A 170 -25.51 -15.03 -20.32
C GLY A 170 -24.52 -14.15 -19.55
N LYS A 171 -24.42 -14.26 -18.22
CA LYS A 171 -23.46 -13.49 -17.40
C LYS A 171 -22.01 -13.65 -17.85
N SER A 172 -21.52 -14.89 -17.95
CA SER A 172 -20.14 -15.15 -18.33
C SER A 172 -19.87 -14.77 -19.80
N THR A 173 -20.88 -14.91 -20.68
CA THR A 173 -20.81 -14.42 -22.07
C THR A 173 -20.68 -12.91 -22.08
N PHE A 174 -21.53 -12.19 -21.35
CA PHE A 174 -21.46 -10.74 -21.21
C PHE A 174 -20.09 -10.31 -20.71
N LEU A 175 -19.63 -10.85 -19.57
CA LEU A 175 -18.29 -10.60 -19.02
C LEU A 175 -17.21 -10.79 -20.09
N SER A 176 -17.22 -11.91 -20.82
CA SER A 176 -16.20 -12.19 -21.84
C SER A 176 -16.17 -11.17 -22.99
N VAL A 177 -17.34 -10.63 -23.36
CA VAL A 177 -17.50 -9.70 -24.48
C VAL A 177 -17.07 -8.29 -24.09
N VAL A 178 -17.36 -7.87 -22.86
CA VAL A 178 -17.09 -6.50 -22.39
C VAL A 178 -15.67 -6.30 -21.87
N THR A 179 -14.90 -7.38 -21.70
CA THR A 179 -13.56 -7.31 -21.11
C THR A 179 -12.46 -7.26 -22.16
N ALA A 180 -11.51 -6.33 -22.01
CA ALA A 180 -10.37 -6.17 -22.92
C ALA A 180 -9.33 -7.31 -22.82
N ALA A 181 -9.43 -8.16 -21.79
CA ALA A 181 -8.57 -9.32 -21.54
C ALA A 181 -9.42 -10.54 -21.16
N LYS A 182 -8.97 -11.76 -21.49
CA LYS A 182 -9.66 -12.99 -21.08
C LYS A 182 -9.97 -12.95 -19.57
N PRO A 183 -11.22 -13.22 -19.15
CA PRO A 183 -11.60 -13.28 -17.75
C PRO A 183 -10.63 -14.15 -16.97
N LYS A 184 -10.17 -13.66 -15.81
CA LYS A 184 -9.25 -14.39 -14.95
C LYS A 184 -10.02 -14.97 -13.77
N ILE A 185 -9.81 -16.26 -13.56
CA ILE A 185 -10.21 -16.94 -12.33
C ILE A 185 -9.30 -16.42 -11.21
N ALA A 186 -9.87 -15.71 -10.25
CA ALA A 186 -9.13 -15.19 -9.11
C ALA A 186 -9.36 -16.08 -7.88
N ASN A 187 -8.28 -16.65 -7.34
CA ASN A 187 -8.28 -17.44 -6.11
C ASN A 187 -7.89 -16.54 -4.94
N TYR A 188 -8.87 -15.96 -4.24
CA TYR A 188 -8.61 -15.18 -3.04
C TYR A 188 -8.65 -16.07 -1.80
N HIS A 189 -7.81 -15.78 -0.79
CA HIS A 189 -7.79 -16.54 0.46
C HIS A 189 -9.09 -16.46 1.29
N PHE A 190 -10.01 -15.57 0.91
CA PHE A 190 -11.29 -15.36 1.55
C PHE A 190 -12.49 -15.79 0.67
N THR A 191 -12.26 -16.28 -0.55
CA THR A 191 -13.30 -16.82 -1.43
C THR A 191 -13.39 -18.34 -1.31
N THR A 192 -14.58 -18.89 -1.09
CA THR A 192 -14.84 -20.35 -1.22
C THR A 192 -15.03 -20.79 -2.67
N LEU A 193 -15.53 -19.89 -3.53
CA LEU A 193 -15.65 -20.06 -4.98
C LEU A 193 -14.92 -18.92 -5.70
N THR A 194 -14.13 -19.25 -6.72
CA THR A 194 -13.34 -18.28 -7.47
C THR A 194 -14.21 -17.43 -8.39
N PRO A 195 -14.38 -16.11 -8.15
CA PRO A 195 -15.12 -15.26 -9.08
C PRO A 195 -14.34 -15.10 -10.39
N ASN A 196 -15.08 -14.95 -11.49
CA ASN A 196 -14.49 -14.57 -12.77
C ASN A 196 -14.43 -13.05 -12.85
N LEU A 197 -13.23 -12.50 -12.92
CA LEU A 197 -13.00 -11.06 -13.00
C LEU A 197 -12.60 -10.64 -14.39
N GLY A 198 -13.02 -9.43 -14.77
CA GLY A 198 -12.59 -8.81 -16.01
C GLY A 198 -12.61 -7.29 -15.95
N VAL A 199 -11.71 -6.67 -16.70
CA VAL A 199 -11.58 -5.21 -16.79
C VAL A 199 -12.31 -4.72 -18.03
N VAL A 200 -13.28 -3.84 -17.82
CA VAL A 200 -14.07 -3.18 -18.87
C VAL A 200 -13.45 -1.83 -19.14
N GLN A 201 -13.10 -1.56 -20.41
CA GLN A 201 -12.66 -0.23 -20.84
C GLN A 201 -13.83 0.50 -21.48
N THR A 202 -14.14 1.68 -20.97
CA THR A 202 -15.17 2.55 -21.54
C THR A 202 -14.61 3.30 -22.75
N LYS A 203 -15.50 3.80 -23.62
CA LYS A 203 -15.13 4.63 -24.77
C LYS A 203 -14.47 5.97 -24.38
N PHE A 204 -14.60 6.38 -23.12
CA PHE A 204 -14.11 7.64 -22.59
C PHE A 204 -12.72 7.53 -21.93
N GLY A 205 -12.11 6.35 -21.91
CA GLY A 205 -10.80 6.10 -21.31
C GLY A 205 -10.85 5.57 -19.87
N ASP A 206 -11.99 5.70 -19.19
CA ASP A 206 -12.22 5.13 -17.86
C ASP A 206 -12.31 3.59 -17.92
N SER A 207 -11.93 2.86 -16.86
CA SER A 207 -11.97 1.39 -16.88
C SER A 207 -12.33 0.72 -15.56
N PHE A 208 -13.47 0.05 -15.44
CA PHE A 208 -13.91 -0.57 -14.18
C PHE A 208 -13.75 -2.08 -14.15
N VAL A 209 -13.70 -2.65 -12.95
CA VAL A 209 -13.60 -4.09 -12.73
C VAL A 209 -15.00 -4.69 -12.59
N LEU A 210 -15.33 -5.65 -13.44
CA LEU A 210 -16.56 -6.43 -13.43
C LEU A 210 -16.27 -7.81 -12.83
N ALA A 211 -17.09 -8.24 -11.87
CA ALA A 211 -17.11 -9.61 -11.37
C ALA A 211 -18.36 -10.34 -11.84
N ASP A 212 -18.18 -11.48 -12.49
CA ASP A 212 -19.23 -12.50 -12.52
C ASP A 212 -19.23 -13.20 -11.17
N ILE A 213 -20.42 -13.25 -10.57
CA ILE A 213 -20.65 -13.75 -9.23
C ILE A 213 -21.33 -15.13 -9.40
N PRO A 214 -20.54 -16.22 -9.47
CA PRO A 214 -21.06 -17.58 -9.70
C PRO A 214 -21.72 -18.15 -8.45
N GLY A 215 -22.98 -18.58 -8.52
CA GLY A 215 -23.61 -19.34 -7.42
C GLY A 215 -24.66 -18.60 -6.60
N LEU A 216 -25.35 -17.59 -7.13
CA LEU A 216 -26.60 -17.14 -6.50
C LEU A 216 -27.66 -18.27 -6.43
N ILE A 217 -27.56 -19.32 -7.27
CA ILE A 217 -28.69 -20.23 -7.50
C ILE A 217 -28.29 -21.68 -7.82
N GLU A 218 -27.05 -22.10 -7.53
CA GLU A 218 -26.75 -23.54 -7.51
C GLU A 218 -27.36 -24.14 -6.24
N GLY A 219 -28.67 -24.39 -6.23
CA GLY A 219 -29.38 -25.01 -5.10
C GLY A 219 -30.70 -24.35 -4.65
N ALA A 220 -31.15 -23.25 -5.27
CA ALA A 220 -32.43 -22.62 -4.88
C ALA A 220 -33.65 -23.52 -5.16
N ALA A 221 -33.55 -24.43 -6.13
CA ALA A 221 -34.56 -25.47 -6.37
C ALA A 221 -34.66 -26.49 -5.21
N GLU A 222 -33.65 -26.59 -4.33
CA GLU A 222 -33.55 -27.57 -3.25
C GLU A 222 -33.64 -26.95 -1.84
N GLY A 223 -33.91 -25.65 -1.72
CA GLY A 223 -34.15 -24.98 -0.43
C GLY A 223 -32.89 -24.75 0.41
N ILE A 224 -31.70 -24.85 -0.19
CA ILE A 224 -30.43 -24.55 0.49
C ILE A 224 -30.10 -23.09 0.21
N GLY A 225 -30.31 -22.24 1.22
CA GLY A 225 -30.00 -20.82 1.15
C GLY A 225 -28.54 -20.53 0.82
N LEU A 226 -28.31 -19.31 0.36
CA LEU A 226 -27.02 -18.78 -0.08
C LEU A 226 -25.92 -19.03 0.96
N GLY A 227 -24.75 -19.46 0.48
CA GLY A 227 -23.56 -19.52 1.33
C GLY A 227 -23.20 -18.13 1.85
N HIS A 228 -23.28 -17.91 3.17
CA HIS A 228 -23.01 -16.63 3.83
C HIS A 228 -21.66 -15.99 3.46
N ASP A 229 -20.64 -16.79 3.12
CA ASP A 229 -19.32 -16.29 2.71
C ASP A 229 -19.30 -15.72 1.28
N PHE A 230 -20.23 -16.11 0.42
CA PHE A 230 -20.29 -15.70 -0.98
C PHE A 230 -20.84 -14.28 -1.15
N LEU A 231 -21.92 -13.96 -0.45
CA LEU A 231 -22.55 -12.64 -0.50
C LEU A 231 -21.69 -11.54 0.11
N ARG A 232 -20.73 -11.89 0.98
CA ARG A 232 -19.64 -10.99 1.42
C ARG A 232 -18.80 -10.42 0.26
N HIS A 233 -18.81 -11.07 -0.91
CA HIS A 233 -18.11 -10.58 -2.11
C HIS A 233 -18.96 -9.57 -2.89
N VAL A 234 -20.29 -9.80 -2.95
CA VAL A 234 -21.27 -8.84 -3.48
C VAL A 234 -21.30 -7.56 -2.62
N GLU A 235 -21.10 -7.69 -1.30
CA GLU A 235 -20.99 -6.54 -0.39
C GLU A 235 -19.84 -5.59 -0.76
N ARG A 236 -18.87 -6.04 -1.56
CA ARG A 236 -17.73 -5.24 -1.98
C ARG A 236 -17.85 -4.63 -3.38
N THR A 237 -18.99 -4.80 -4.07
CA THR A 237 -19.23 -4.23 -5.42
C THR A 237 -20.13 -3.01 -5.36
N LYS A 238 -19.70 -1.84 -5.84
CA LYS A 238 -20.46 -0.57 -5.71
C LYS A 238 -21.80 -0.59 -6.44
N VAL A 239 -21.88 -1.25 -7.59
CA VAL A 239 -23.06 -1.31 -8.47
C VAL A 239 -23.36 -2.76 -8.87
N LEU A 240 -24.63 -3.09 -9.06
CA LEU A 240 -25.08 -4.41 -9.50
C LEU A 240 -25.68 -4.34 -10.91
N ILE A 241 -25.30 -5.28 -11.79
CA ILE A 241 -25.97 -5.50 -13.07
C ILE A 241 -26.75 -6.79 -12.96
N HIS A 242 -28.07 -6.71 -13.06
CA HIS A 242 -28.95 -7.86 -12.99
C HIS A 242 -29.35 -8.30 -14.40
N ILE A 243 -28.75 -9.41 -14.86
CA ILE A 243 -29.00 -9.98 -16.18
C ILE A 243 -30.12 -11.01 -16.09
N VAL A 244 -31.15 -10.82 -16.91
CA VAL A 244 -32.33 -11.69 -17.00
C VAL A 244 -32.51 -12.17 -18.43
N ASP A 245 -32.95 -13.42 -18.61
CA ASP A 245 -33.29 -13.95 -19.94
C ASP A 245 -34.73 -13.56 -20.32
N ILE A 246 -34.90 -12.70 -21.32
CA ILE A 246 -36.23 -12.25 -21.78
C ILE A 246 -36.86 -13.19 -22.80
N SER A 247 -36.08 -14.11 -23.38
CA SER A 247 -36.55 -14.99 -24.46
C SER A 247 -37.50 -16.09 -23.98
N GLY A 248 -37.48 -16.42 -22.68
CA GLY A 248 -38.26 -17.51 -22.11
C GLY A 248 -37.82 -18.92 -22.53
N LEU A 249 -36.71 -19.06 -23.27
CA LEU A 249 -36.20 -20.35 -23.78
C LEU A 249 -35.89 -21.37 -22.69
N GLU A 250 -35.49 -20.91 -21.50
CA GLU A 250 -35.22 -21.75 -20.33
C GLU A 250 -36.51 -22.15 -19.59
N GLY A 251 -37.71 -21.78 -20.10
CA GLY A 251 -39.00 -22.07 -19.48
C GLY A 251 -39.29 -21.26 -18.21
N ARG A 252 -38.57 -20.14 -18.01
CA ARG A 252 -38.69 -19.25 -16.85
C ARG A 252 -39.29 -17.91 -17.24
N ASN A 253 -39.99 -17.29 -16.30
CA ASN A 253 -40.51 -15.93 -16.44
C ASN A 253 -39.47 -14.91 -15.96
N ALA A 254 -39.16 -13.92 -16.80
CA ALA A 254 -38.17 -12.89 -16.51
C ALA A 254 -38.48 -12.07 -15.25
N LEU A 255 -39.74 -11.73 -14.99
CA LEU A 255 -40.14 -10.99 -13.79
C LEU A 255 -40.00 -11.84 -12.53
N GLU A 256 -40.38 -13.11 -12.59
CA GLU A 256 -40.26 -14.03 -11.45
C GLU A 256 -38.78 -14.29 -11.10
N ASP A 257 -37.93 -14.45 -12.11
CA ASP A 257 -36.48 -14.60 -11.92
C ASP A 257 -35.89 -13.36 -11.24
N PHE A 258 -36.29 -12.17 -11.68
CA PHE A 258 -35.88 -10.90 -11.08
C PHE A 258 -36.32 -10.80 -9.63
N ASP A 259 -37.60 -11.05 -9.35
CA ASP A 259 -38.17 -10.93 -8.00
C ASP A 259 -37.58 -11.96 -7.04
N SER A 260 -37.27 -13.17 -7.51
CA SER A 260 -36.62 -14.22 -6.72
C SER A 260 -35.22 -13.80 -6.25
N ILE A 261 -34.37 -13.33 -7.17
CA ILE A 261 -32.99 -12.89 -6.83
C ILE A 261 -33.03 -11.67 -5.89
N ASN A 262 -33.91 -10.69 -6.13
CA ASN A 262 -34.02 -9.53 -5.23
C ASN A 262 -34.59 -9.90 -3.85
N GLY A 263 -35.53 -10.85 -3.79
CA GLY A 263 -36.04 -11.39 -2.54
C GLY A 263 -34.94 -12.03 -1.70
N GLU A 264 -34.09 -12.82 -2.35
CA GLU A 264 -32.92 -13.43 -1.72
C GLU A 264 -31.88 -12.40 -1.24
N LEU A 265 -31.55 -11.40 -2.07
CA LEU A 265 -30.63 -10.31 -1.67
C LEU A 265 -31.14 -9.58 -0.42
N LYS A 266 -32.44 -9.33 -0.36
CA LYS A 266 -33.09 -8.66 0.78
C LYS A 266 -33.07 -9.52 2.04
N LEU A 267 -33.28 -10.84 1.91
CA LEU A 267 -33.20 -11.77 3.04
C LEU A 267 -31.80 -11.85 3.64
N TYR A 268 -30.76 -11.67 2.82
CA TYR A 268 -29.39 -11.69 3.30
C TYR A 268 -28.95 -10.38 3.95
N ASN A 269 -29.12 -9.24 3.26
CA ASN A 269 -28.68 -7.95 3.77
C ASN A 269 -29.49 -6.81 3.14
N GLU A 270 -30.23 -6.06 3.96
CA GLU A 270 -31.02 -4.91 3.49
C GLU A 270 -30.16 -3.85 2.78
N LYS A 271 -28.89 -3.67 3.18
CA LYS A 271 -27.98 -2.71 2.52
C LYS A 271 -27.64 -3.12 1.09
N LEU A 272 -27.53 -4.43 0.82
CA LEU A 272 -27.28 -4.93 -0.53
C LEU A 272 -28.48 -4.72 -1.44
N ALA A 273 -29.70 -4.87 -0.91
CA ALA A 273 -30.93 -4.62 -1.66
C ALA A 273 -31.12 -3.14 -2.03
N THR A 274 -30.52 -2.21 -1.27
CA THR A 274 -30.56 -0.77 -1.59
C THR A 274 -29.50 -0.30 -2.59
N ARG A 275 -28.61 -1.20 -3.04
CA ARG A 275 -27.49 -0.84 -3.88
C ARG A 275 -27.95 -0.48 -5.30
N PRO A 276 -27.32 0.50 -5.99
CA PRO A 276 -27.72 0.85 -7.34
C PRO A 276 -27.67 -0.37 -8.27
N GLN A 277 -28.80 -0.66 -8.90
CA GLN A 277 -28.99 -1.86 -9.71
C GLN A 277 -29.47 -1.49 -11.11
N VAL A 278 -28.74 -1.96 -12.11
CA VAL A 278 -29.08 -1.82 -13.54
C VAL A 278 -29.61 -3.15 -14.03
N VAL A 279 -30.82 -3.17 -14.58
CA VAL A 279 -31.46 -4.40 -15.08
C VAL A 279 -31.21 -4.53 -16.56
N VAL A 280 -30.86 -5.73 -16.99
CA VAL A 280 -30.51 -6.01 -18.38
C VAL A 280 -31.26 -7.24 -18.87
N ALA A 281 -32.23 -7.01 -19.75
CA ALA A 281 -32.94 -8.03 -20.50
C ALA A 281 -32.04 -8.55 -21.64
N ASN A 282 -31.50 -9.75 -21.49
CA ASN A 282 -30.58 -10.38 -22.42
C ASN A 282 -31.28 -11.39 -23.34
N LYS A 283 -30.61 -11.78 -24.42
CA LYS A 283 -31.08 -12.71 -25.48
C LYS A 283 -32.22 -12.15 -26.37
N ILE A 284 -32.20 -10.83 -26.62
CA ILE A 284 -33.19 -10.21 -27.54
C ILE A 284 -33.10 -10.71 -28.97
N ASP A 285 -31.98 -11.32 -29.37
CA ASP A 285 -31.78 -11.92 -30.68
C ASP A 285 -32.73 -13.10 -30.96
N ILE A 286 -33.33 -13.68 -29.92
CA ILE A 286 -34.26 -14.81 -30.00
C ILE A 286 -35.66 -14.41 -29.50
N LEU A 287 -35.87 -13.13 -29.15
CA LEU A 287 -37.17 -12.65 -28.71
C LEU A 287 -38.13 -12.56 -29.90
N GLU A 288 -39.22 -13.33 -29.87
CA GLU A 288 -40.22 -13.36 -30.94
C GLU A 288 -41.26 -12.24 -30.79
N ASP A 289 -41.58 -11.84 -29.56
CA ASP A 289 -42.60 -10.83 -29.25
C ASP A 289 -42.00 -9.68 -28.41
N GLU A 290 -41.87 -8.51 -29.05
CA GLU A 290 -41.34 -7.30 -28.41
C GLU A 290 -42.25 -6.78 -27.27
N SER A 291 -43.54 -7.13 -27.26
CA SER A 291 -44.46 -6.69 -26.20
C SER A 291 -44.07 -7.21 -24.83
N VAL A 292 -43.42 -8.40 -24.77
CA VAL A 292 -42.90 -9.00 -23.54
C VAL A 292 -41.82 -8.12 -22.92
N TYR A 293 -40.93 -7.56 -23.74
CA TYR A 293 -39.90 -6.64 -23.27
C TYR A 293 -40.50 -5.32 -22.78
N GLU A 294 -41.46 -4.74 -23.51
CA GLU A 294 -42.08 -3.48 -23.10
C GLU A 294 -42.88 -3.60 -21.80
N GLU A 295 -43.57 -4.72 -21.58
CA GLU A 295 -44.24 -5.02 -20.30
C GLU A 295 -43.23 -5.17 -19.16
N PHE A 296 -42.16 -5.94 -19.38
CA PHE A 296 -41.08 -6.13 -18.41
C PHE A 296 -40.41 -4.80 -18.04
N LYS A 297 -40.08 -3.99 -19.05
CA LYS A 297 -39.47 -2.68 -18.88
C LYS A 297 -40.37 -1.73 -18.11
N THR A 298 -41.63 -1.60 -18.50
CA THR A 298 -42.58 -0.71 -17.83
C THR A 298 -42.74 -1.09 -16.37
N THR A 299 -42.91 -2.39 -16.08
CA THR A 299 -43.08 -2.90 -14.73
C THR A 299 -41.87 -2.59 -13.83
N LEU A 300 -40.65 -2.70 -14.34
CA LEU A 300 -39.43 -2.46 -13.55
C LEU A 300 -39.04 -0.98 -13.47
N GLU A 301 -39.29 -0.19 -14.51
CA GLU A 301 -39.08 1.27 -14.47
C GLU A 301 -40.07 1.94 -13.49
N GLU A 302 -41.32 1.45 -13.38
CA GLU A 302 -42.27 1.87 -12.34
C GLU A 302 -41.79 1.53 -10.93
N ARG A 303 -41.01 0.46 -10.77
CA ARG A 303 -40.35 0.08 -9.50
C ARG A 303 -39.05 0.84 -9.24
N GLY A 304 -38.66 1.76 -10.13
CA GLY A 304 -37.49 2.63 -9.98
C GLY A 304 -36.17 2.06 -10.49
N TYR A 305 -36.19 0.93 -11.21
CA TYR A 305 -34.98 0.35 -11.80
C TYR A 305 -34.77 0.85 -13.22
N LYS A 306 -33.51 1.04 -13.64
CA LYS A 306 -33.20 1.32 -15.03
C LYS A 306 -33.05 0.00 -15.81
N VAL A 307 -33.81 -0.14 -16.89
CA VAL A 307 -33.84 -1.35 -17.71
C VAL A 307 -33.21 -1.08 -19.08
N PHE A 308 -32.32 -1.98 -19.49
CA PHE A 308 -31.76 -2.03 -20.84
C PHE A 308 -32.08 -3.37 -21.47
N LYS A 309 -32.09 -3.40 -22.81
CA LYS A 309 -32.04 -4.65 -23.57
C LYS A 309 -30.68 -4.85 -24.20
N MET A 310 -30.24 -6.10 -24.28
CA MET A 310 -29.01 -6.46 -24.97
C MET A 310 -29.08 -7.85 -25.59
N SER A 311 -28.16 -8.13 -26.50
CA SER A 311 -27.76 -9.49 -26.85
C SER A 311 -26.26 -9.64 -26.67
N ALA A 312 -25.86 -10.42 -25.67
CA ALA A 312 -24.46 -10.77 -25.47
C ALA A 312 -23.85 -11.52 -26.67
N ALA A 313 -24.67 -12.23 -27.46
CA ALA A 313 -24.24 -12.98 -28.64
C ALA A 313 -23.96 -12.07 -29.84
N THR A 314 -24.84 -11.10 -30.13
CA THR A 314 -24.69 -10.18 -31.27
C THR A 314 -23.95 -8.89 -30.92
N ARG A 315 -23.71 -8.64 -29.63
CA ARG A 315 -23.16 -7.41 -29.04
C ARG A 315 -24.08 -6.19 -29.08
N GLU A 316 -25.35 -6.39 -29.42
CA GLU A 316 -26.35 -5.32 -29.43
C GLU A 316 -26.65 -4.82 -28.01
N GLY A 317 -26.76 -3.51 -27.83
CA GLY A 317 -27.16 -2.85 -26.56
C GLY A 317 -26.10 -2.83 -25.45
N ILE A 318 -24.96 -3.51 -25.62
CA ILE A 318 -23.91 -3.61 -24.60
C ILE A 318 -23.28 -2.25 -24.25
N ASP A 319 -22.99 -1.44 -25.27
CA ASP A 319 -22.32 -0.15 -25.10
C ASP A 319 -23.15 0.82 -24.25
N ASP A 320 -24.47 0.78 -24.39
CA ASP A 320 -25.41 1.63 -23.63
C ASP A 320 -25.40 1.24 -22.15
N VAL A 321 -25.39 -0.07 -21.86
CA VAL A 321 -25.27 -0.61 -20.50
C VAL A 321 -23.96 -0.15 -19.85
N ILE A 322 -22.82 -0.34 -20.53
CA ILE A 322 -21.49 0.03 -19.99
C ILE A 322 -21.42 1.53 -19.72
N THR A 323 -21.93 2.35 -20.64
CA THR A 323 -21.92 3.82 -20.51
C THR A 323 -22.72 4.26 -19.29
N TYR A 324 -23.93 3.72 -19.11
CA TYR A 324 -24.78 4.04 -17.97
C TYR A 324 -24.17 3.57 -16.65
N VAL A 325 -23.66 2.33 -16.59
CA VAL A 325 -23.01 1.79 -15.39
C VAL A 325 -21.79 2.62 -15.00
N SER A 326 -20.99 3.08 -15.97
CA SER A 326 -19.87 3.98 -15.70
C SER A 326 -20.28 5.31 -15.09
N GLN A 327 -21.48 5.82 -15.40
CA GLN A 327 -22.01 7.04 -14.80
C GLN A 327 -22.47 6.77 -13.36
N VAL A 328 -23.24 5.70 -13.15
CA VAL A 328 -23.72 5.30 -11.82
C VAL A 328 -22.57 5.03 -10.85
N LEU A 329 -21.46 4.44 -11.34
CA LEU A 329 -20.26 4.22 -10.54
C LEU A 329 -19.64 5.52 -10.01
N LYS A 330 -19.62 6.58 -10.82
CA LYS A 330 -19.08 7.89 -10.41
C LYS A 330 -19.94 8.49 -9.28
N ASP A 331 -21.25 8.34 -9.38
CA ASP A 331 -22.19 8.85 -8.38
C ASP A 331 -22.17 8.02 -7.07
N ALA A 332 -21.95 6.70 -7.17
CA ALA A 332 -21.94 5.80 -6.02
C ALA A 332 -20.68 5.94 -5.12
N GLU A 333 -19.58 6.48 -5.63
CA GLU A 333 -18.33 6.68 -4.87
C GLU A 333 -18.45 7.71 -3.74
N GLU A 334 -19.43 8.60 -3.77
CA GLU A 334 -19.61 9.64 -2.75
C GLU A 334 -20.19 9.12 -1.41
N ILE A 335 -20.78 7.91 -1.37
CA ILE A 335 -21.71 7.49 -0.29
C ILE A 335 -21.06 6.57 0.79
N GLU A 336 -19.95 5.85 0.52
CA GLU A 336 -19.38 4.82 1.43
C GLU A 336 -18.42 5.35 2.53
N LEU A 337 -18.61 6.58 2.98
CA LEU A 337 -17.85 7.16 4.08
C LEU A 337 -18.46 6.78 5.44
N VAL A 338 -17.92 5.74 6.09
CA VAL A 338 -17.68 5.61 7.55
C VAL A 338 -17.56 4.12 7.91
N SER A 339 -16.35 3.71 8.27
CA SER A 339 -16.12 2.79 9.40
C SER A 339 -14.65 2.92 9.83
N GLU A 340 -14.49 3.21 11.11
CA GLU A 340 -13.21 3.30 11.80
C GLU A 340 -12.71 1.88 12.09
N GLU A 341 -11.54 1.55 11.59
CA GLU A 341 -10.70 0.50 12.16
C GLU A 341 -9.32 1.13 12.42
N GLU A 342 -8.75 0.77 13.57
CA GLU A 342 -7.55 1.36 14.16
C GLU A 342 -6.38 1.38 13.15
N LEU A 343 -5.99 2.57 12.72
CA LEU A 343 -4.74 2.78 11.99
C LEU A 343 -3.57 2.55 12.95
N TYR A 344 -2.65 1.66 12.57
CA TYR A 344 -1.30 1.71 13.11
C TYR A 344 -0.62 2.97 12.57
N VAL A 345 -0.34 3.92 13.46
CA VAL A 345 0.42 5.14 13.14
C VAL A 345 1.90 4.78 13.21
N PRO A 346 2.66 4.79 12.09
CA PRO A 346 4.10 4.58 12.12
C PRO A 346 4.75 5.80 12.77
N GLY A 347 4.91 5.77 14.10
CA GLY A 347 5.47 6.89 14.86
C GLY A 347 5.63 6.72 16.36
N LEU A 348 5.21 5.59 16.97
CA LEU A 348 5.29 5.43 18.43
C LEU A 348 6.05 4.19 18.95
N ASP A 349 6.53 3.29 18.08
CA ASP A 349 7.40 2.18 18.51
C ASP A 349 8.86 2.40 18.07
N SER A 350 9.41 3.58 18.33
CA SER A 350 10.84 3.84 18.11
C SER A 350 11.76 3.22 19.18
N GLU A 351 11.23 2.41 20.09
CA GLU A 351 12.01 1.82 21.19
C GLU A 351 12.43 0.36 20.97
N GLU A 352 11.80 -0.39 20.05
CA GLU A 352 12.03 -1.86 19.99
C GLU A 352 13.02 -2.37 18.92
N GLU A 353 13.58 -1.52 18.02
CA GLU A 353 14.51 -1.99 16.97
C GLU A 353 16.00 -1.56 17.11
N GLU A 354 16.42 -1.05 18.27
CA GLU A 354 17.82 -0.64 18.54
C GLU A 354 18.49 -1.41 19.71
N ALA A 355 18.11 -2.68 19.95
CA ALA A 355 18.75 -3.44 21.03
C ALA A 355 20.26 -3.64 20.75
N LEU A 356 21.08 -3.03 21.62
CA LEU A 356 22.52 -3.27 21.72
C LEU A 356 22.73 -4.76 22.05
N GLN A 357 23.39 -5.50 21.16
CA GLN A 357 23.66 -6.93 21.31
C GLN A 357 25.12 -7.13 21.70
N VAL A 358 25.35 -7.99 22.69
CA VAL A 358 26.69 -8.37 23.15
C VAL A 358 26.76 -9.89 23.14
N GLU A 359 27.73 -10.44 22.43
CA GLU A 359 28.00 -11.88 22.33
C GLU A 359 29.46 -12.16 22.72
N ILE A 360 29.73 -13.34 23.27
CA ILE A 360 31.10 -13.75 23.61
C ILE A 360 31.56 -14.77 22.58
N GLU A 361 32.52 -14.40 21.74
CA GLU A 361 33.15 -15.30 20.77
C GLU A 361 34.62 -15.50 21.12
N ASN A 362 35.03 -16.75 21.40
CA ASN A 362 36.42 -17.12 21.71
C ASN A 362 37.09 -16.29 22.83
N GLY A 363 36.33 -15.86 23.84
CA GLY A 363 36.84 -15.04 24.96
C GLY A 363 36.93 -13.54 24.65
N VAL A 364 36.33 -13.08 23.55
CA VAL A 364 36.24 -11.66 23.17
C VAL A 364 34.78 -11.22 23.22
N TYR A 365 34.51 -10.08 23.87
CA TYR A 365 33.17 -9.50 23.95
C TYR A 365 32.86 -8.73 22.67
N VAL A 366 32.03 -9.31 21.80
CA VAL A 366 31.62 -8.70 20.53
C VAL A 366 30.36 -7.88 20.74
N VAL A 367 30.47 -6.56 20.60
CA VAL A 367 29.35 -5.63 20.74
C VAL A 367 28.87 -5.18 19.36
N THR A 368 27.58 -5.38 19.07
CA THR A 368 26.94 -4.93 17.84
C THR A 368 25.70 -4.07 18.12
N GLY A 369 25.52 -3.04 17.30
CA GLY A 369 24.38 -2.14 17.44
C GLY A 369 24.35 -1.09 16.34
N LYS A 370 23.18 -0.84 15.74
CA LYS A 370 23.01 0.15 14.66
C LYS A 370 23.48 1.55 15.09
N ALA A 371 23.25 1.94 16.34
CA ALA A 371 23.68 3.21 16.89
C ALA A 371 25.21 3.31 17.08
N LEU A 372 25.86 2.24 17.58
CA LEU A 372 27.31 2.15 17.75
C LEU A 372 28.07 2.21 16.42
N ARG A 373 27.55 1.51 15.41
CA ARG A 373 28.13 1.48 14.06
C ARG A 373 28.25 2.88 13.47
N ARG A 374 27.24 3.74 13.68
CA ARG A 374 27.20 5.11 13.17
C ARG A 374 28.24 6.00 13.83
N ILE A 375 28.42 5.86 15.15
CA ILE A 375 29.41 6.64 15.90
C ILE A 375 30.82 6.22 15.45
N MET A 376 31.07 4.93 15.28
CA MET A 376 32.35 4.41 14.77
C MET A 376 32.80 5.05 13.44
N TYR A 377 31.90 5.13 12.44
CA TYR A 377 32.25 5.75 11.14
C TYR A 377 32.43 7.28 11.20
N SER A 378 32.13 7.92 12.34
CA SER A 378 32.26 9.37 12.53
C SER A 378 33.46 9.78 13.40
N VAL A 379 34.21 8.80 13.92
CA VAL A 379 35.31 9.00 14.86
C VAL A 379 36.64 8.76 14.17
N ASN A 380 37.57 9.71 14.31
CA ASN A 380 38.97 9.50 13.96
C ASN A 380 39.71 8.88 15.15
N PHE A 381 40.08 7.60 15.06
CA PHE A 381 40.76 6.87 16.15
C PHE A 381 42.24 7.24 16.32
N GLU A 382 42.79 8.11 15.46
CA GLU A 382 44.11 8.71 15.64
C GLU A 382 44.07 9.97 16.53
N ASP A 383 42.87 10.46 16.86
CA ASP A 383 42.66 11.70 17.62
C ASP A 383 42.07 11.44 19.01
N MET A 384 42.82 11.81 20.05
CA MET A 384 42.45 11.62 21.46
C MET A 384 41.09 12.25 21.82
N GLU A 385 40.72 13.40 21.25
CA GLU A 385 39.42 14.04 21.54
C GLU A 385 38.24 13.28 20.92
N SER A 386 38.43 12.72 19.73
CA SER A 386 37.45 11.89 19.04
C SER A 386 37.24 10.55 19.76
N ILE A 387 38.30 9.96 20.33
CA ILE A 387 38.22 8.76 21.18
C ILE A 387 37.45 9.05 22.47
N GLN A 388 37.69 10.19 23.13
CA GLN A 388 36.91 10.58 24.32
C GLN A 388 35.43 10.80 24.01
N PHE A 389 35.11 11.36 22.83
CA PHE A 389 33.73 11.48 22.37
C PHE A 389 33.08 10.11 22.12
N PHE A 390 33.84 9.18 21.54
CA PHE A 390 33.40 7.79 21.34
C PHE A 390 33.10 7.10 22.67
N GLN A 391 34.01 7.17 23.65
CA GLN A 391 33.83 6.60 24.99
C GLN A 391 32.58 7.16 25.69
N LYS A 392 32.41 8.49 25.74
CA LYS A 392 31.21 9.11 26.35
C LYS A 392 29.93 8.72 25.64
N SER A 393 29.99 8.53 24.33
CA SER A 393 28.83 8.10 23.56
C SER A 393 28.47 6.64 23.87
N MET A 394 29.46 5.75 24.04
CA MET A 394 29.25 4.37 24.47
C MET A 394 28.66 4.30 25.89
N GLU A 395 29.14 5.13 26.80
CA GLU A 395 28.61 5.25 28.16
C GLU A 395 27.14 5.69 28.15
N SER A 396 26.80 6.72 27.37
CA SER A 396 25.41 7.19 27.25
C SER A 396 24.45 6.18 26.60
N GLN A 397 24.97 5.20 25.86
CA GLN A 397 24.20 4.12 25.24
C GLN A 397 24.13 2.85 26.11
N GLY A 398 24.70 2.87 27.32
CA GLY A 398 24.65 1.73 28.25
C GLY A 398 25.49 0.54 27.82
N VAL A 399 26.50 0.74 26.96
CA VAL A 399 27.39 -0.33 26.47
C VAL A 399 28.17 -0.95 27.62
N PHE A 400 28.78 -0.10 28.45
CA PHE A 400 29.60 -0.55 29.58
C PHE A 400 28.74 -1.22 30.66
N ASP A 401 27.52 -0.75 30.88
CA ASP A 401 26.59 -1.38 31.83
C ASP A 401 26.21 -2.80 31.39
N LYS A 402 25.93 -3.00 30.09
CA LYS A 402 25.69 -4.33 29.52
C LYS A 402 26.92 -5.24 29.57
N LEU A 403 28.12 -4.70 29.32
CA LEU A 403 29.36 -5.48 29.43
C LEU A 403 29.60 -5.93 30.88
N ARG A 404 29.32 -5.07 31.86
CA ARG A 404 29.36 -5.41 33.30
C ARG A 404 28.33 -6.47 33.67
N GLU A 405 27.10 -6.38 33.16
CA GLU A 405 26.07 -7.42 33.36
C GLU A 405 26.48 -8.79 32.81
N MET A 406 27.31 -8.81 31.76
CA MET A 406 27.86 -10.03 31.17
C MET A 406 29.15 -10.52 31.83
N GLY A 407 29.66 -9.80 32.83
CA GLY A 407 30.80 -10.22 33.65
C GLY A 407 32.17 -9.92 33.07
N ILE A 408 32.32 -8.83 32.30
CA ILE A 408 33.63 -8.38 31.81
C ILE A 408 34.58 -8.04 32.98
N GLU A 409 35.84 -8.47 32.89
CA GLU A 409 36.89 -8.14 33.86
C GLU A 409 37.93 -7.17 33.27
N ASP A 410 38.70 -6.50 34.12
CA ASP A 410 39.81 -5.64 33.69
C ASP A 410 40.85 -6.44 32.89
N GLY A 411 41.16 -5.98 31.69
CA GLY A 411 42.07 -6.65 30.75
C GLY A 411 41.37 -7.54 29.72
N ASP A 412 40.04 -7.71 29.78
CA ASP A 412 39.28 -8.43 28.76
C ASP A 412 39.17 -7.63 27.46
N THR A 413 39.25 -8.32 26.32
CA THR A 413 39.16 -7.68 25.00
C THR A 413 37.71 -7.49 24.57
N VAL A 414 37.35 -6.24 24.26
CA VAL A 414 36.08 -5.86 23.65
C VAL A 414 36.30 -5.58 22.17
N LYS A 415 35.49 -6.21 21.33
CA LYS A 415 35.46 -6.00 19.89
C LYS A 415 34.18 -5.29 19.48
N ILE A 416 34.33 -4.15 18.81
CA ILE A 416 33.22 -3.41 18.20
C ILE A 416 33.53 -3.28 16.71
N TYR A 417 32.85 -4.07 15.89
CA TYR A 417 33.10 -4.20 14.44
C TYR A 417 34.58 -4.47 14.11
N GLU A 418 35.32 -3.47 13.60
CA GLU A 418 36.72 -3.59 13.16
C GLU A 418 37.73 -3.17 14.25
N ILE A 419 37.25 -2.76 15.43
CA ILE A 419 38.09 -2.21 16.50
C ILE A 419 38.08 -3.16 17.68
N GLU A 420 39.27 -3.43 18.22
CA GLU A 420 39.50 -4.24 19.40
C GLU A 420 40.25 -3.38 20.44
N PHE A 421 39.78 -3.39 21.68
CA PHE A 421 40.44 -2.70 22.80
C PHE A 421 40.27 -3.50 24.09
N GLU A 422 41.19 -3.31 25.03
CA GLU A 422 41.09 -3.88 26.37
C GLU A 422 40.18 -3.00 27.25
N PHE A 423 39.25 -3.64 27.96
CA PHE A 423 38.41 -2.98 28.93
C PHE A 423 39.16 -2.79 30.25
N TYR A 424 39.06 -1.59 30.82
CA TYR A 424 39.51 -1.25 32.16
C TYR A 424 38.47 -0.29 32.77
N ASP A 425 38.02 -0.57 33.98
CA ASP A 425 36.98 0.23 34.66
C ASP A 425 37.44 1.63 35.11
#